data_AF-A0A6M3JZN1-F1
#
_entry.id   AF-A0A6M3JZN1-F1
#
_cell.length_a   1.000
_cell.length_b   1.000
_cell.length_c   1.000
_cell.angle_alpha   90.00
_cell.angle_beta   90.00
_cell.angle_gamma   90.00
#
_symmetry.space_group_name_H-M   'P 1'
#
loop_
_entity.id
_entity.type
_entity.pdbx_description
1 polymer ?
#
loop_
_entity_poly.entity_id
_entity_poly.type
_entity_poly.pdbx_seq_one_letter_code
_entity_poly.pdbx_strand_id
1 'polypeptide(L)'
;MTLAQFNALAERFSSSQEREDYHSALICCVLAEINRDRKKRPKPFTPQDFMPQVKELVTTESLKEKIKLLNMVMGGKEKKHGKRNQ
;
A
#
# COMPACT_ATOMS: atom_id res chain seq x y z
N MET A 1 20.31 -14.13 -21.47
CA MET A 1 19.43 -13.11 -20.88
C MET A 1 20.25 -12.31 -19.87
N THR A 2 20.39 -11.00 -20.05
CA THR A 2 21.10 -10.13 -19.10
C THR A 2 20.18 -9.74 -17.94
N LEU A 3 20.75 -9.23 -16.83
CA LEU A 3 19.96 -8.71 -15.72
C LEU A 3 18.99 -7.60 -16.16
N ALA A 4 19.43 -6.72 -17.05
CA ALA A 4 18.59 -5.67 -17.62
C ALA A 4 17.41 -6.23 -18.43
N GLN A 5 17.65 -7.27 -19.24
CA GLN A 5 16.59 -7.94 -20.00
C GLN A 5 15.59 -8.65 -19.08
N PHE A 6 16.07 -9.29 -18.01
CA PHE A 6 15.21 -9.93 -17.03
C PHE A 6 14.32 -8.91 -16.31
N ASN A 7 14.90 -7.80 -15.84
CA ASN A 7 14.15 -6.76 -15.15
C ASN A 7 13.09 -6.13 -16.05
N ALA A 8 13.42 -5.84 -17.31
CA ALA A 8 12.46 -5.33 -18.29
C ALA A 8 11.29 -6.32 -18.54
N LEU A 9 11.58 -7.63 -18.55
CA LEU A 9 10.55 -8.65 -18.68
C LEU A 9 9.65 -8.72 -17.43
N ALA A 10 10.24 -8.64 -16.24
CA ALA A 10 9.50 -8.63 -14.97
C ALA A 10 8.59 -7.41 -14.85
N GLU A 11 9.09 -6.21 -15.19
CA GLU A 11 8.31 -4.97 -15.18
C GLU A 11 7.11 -5.03 -16.14
N ARG A 12 7.34 -5.54 -17.36
CA ARG A 12 6.27 -5.74 -18.34
C ARG A 12 5.21 -6.72 -17.81
N PHE A 13 5.63 -7.79 -17.15
CA PHE A 13 4.72 -8.78 -16.59
C PHE A 13 3.86 -8.17 -15.46
N SER A 14 4.47 -7.45 -14.53
CA SER A 14 3.75 -6.72 -13.49
C SER A 14 2.77 -5.70 -14.06
N SER A 15 3.19 -4.92 -15.05
CA SER A 15 2.32 -3.95 -15.74
C SER A 15 1.14 -4.61 -16.46
N SER A 16 1.32 -5.83 -16.99
CA SER A 16 0.24 -6.59 -17.63
C SER A 16 -0.79 -7.04 -16.60
N GLN A 17 -0.33 -7.59 -15.47
CA GLN A 17 -1.22 -8.01 -14.38
C GLN A 17 -2.00 -6.83 -13.80
N GLU A 18 -1.34 -5.68 -13.58
CA GLU A 18 -2.01 -4.49 -13.07
C GLU A 18 -3.16 -4.03 -14.00
N ARG A 19 -2.99 -4.14 -15.32
CA ARG A 19 -4.06 -3.82 -16.29
C ARG A 19 -5.22 -4.82 -16.21
N GLU A 20 -4.93 -6.10 -16.06
CA GLU A 20 -5.95 -7.15 -15.93
C GLU A 20 -6.75 -7.00 -14.62
N ASP A 21 -6.06 -6.69 -13.52
CA ASP A 21 -6.67 -6.37 -12.24
C ASP A 21 -7.53 -5.10 -12.34
N TYR A 22 -7.05 -4.06 -13.04
CA TYR A 22 -7.80 -2.83 -13.24
C TYR A 22 -9.09 -3.04 -14.05
N HIS A 23 -9.04 -3.90 -15.07
CA HIS A 23 -10.25 -4.28 -15.81
C HIS A 23 -11.28 -4.98 -14.91
N SER A 24 -10.83 -5.92 -14.08
CA SER A 24 -11.68 -6.61 -13.12
C SER A 24 -12.25 -5.62 -12.08
N ALA A 25 -11.42 -4.69 -11.61
CA ALA A 25 -11.79 -3.65 -10.67
C ALA A 25 -12.86 -2.69 -11.23
N LEU A 26 -12.82 -2.37 -12.53
CA LEU A 26 -13.86 -1.57 -13.18
C LEU A 26 -15.23 -2.26 -13.11
N ILE A 27 -15.29 -3.56 -13.42
CA ILE A 27 -16.53 -4.35 -13.35
C ILE A 27 -17.07 -4.36 -11.93
N CYS A 28 -16.21 -4.66 -10.95
CA CYS A 28 -16.55 -4.62 -9.53
C CYS A 28 -17.03 -3.24 -9.08
N CYS A 29 -16.39 -2.17 -9.55
CA CYS A 29 -16.75 -0.79 -9.26
C CYS A 29 -18.17 -0.46 -9.75
N VAL A 30 -18.51 -0.86 -10.98
CA VAL A 30 -19.86 -0.65 -11.54
C VAL A 30 -20.90 -1.41 -10.72
N LEU A 31 -20.65 -2.68 -10.40
CA LEU A 31 -21.56 -3.50 -9.60
C LEU A 31 -21.75 -2.93 -8.19
N ALA A 32 -20.68 -2.47 -7.56
CA ALA A 32 -20.73 -1.86 -6.24
C ALA A 32 -21.48 -0.52 -6.25
N GLU A 33 -21.31 0.29 -7.29
CA GLU A 33 -21.98 1.57 -7.44
C GLU A 33 -23.49 1.40 -7.67
N ILE A 34 -23.91 0.40 -8.47
CA ILE A 34 -25.32 0.04 -8.67
C ILE A 34 -25.98 -0.31 -7.33
N ASN A 35 -25.26 -1.04 -6.46
CA ASN A 35 -25.76 -1.47 -5.16
C ASN A 35 -25.45 -0.49 -4.02
N ARG A 36 -24.91 0.71 -4.32
CA ARG A 36 -24.47 1.66 -3.30
C ARG A 36 -25.64 2.36 -2.63
N ASP A 37 -25.77 2.16 -1.33
CA ASP A 37 -26.62 3.01 -0.49
C ASP A 37 -25.96 4.38 -0.26
N ARG A 38 -26.47 5.41 -0.94
CA ARG A 38 -25.94 6.78 -0.88
C ARG A 38 -26.02 7.42 0.51
N LYS A 39 -26.94 6.96 1.38
CA LYS A 39 -27.05 7.47 2.75
C LYS A 39 -25.93 6.94 3.64
N LYS A 40 -25.58 5.66 3.47
CA LYS A 40 -24.51 5.01 4.24
C LYS A 40 -23.12 5.31 3.70
N ARG A 41 -22.98 5.37 2.37
CA ARG A 41 -21.73 5.70 1.69
C ARG A 41 -21.98 6.80 0.67
N PRO A 42 -21.83 8.09 1.03
CA PRO A 42 -22.06 9.19 0.09
C PRO A 42 -21.01 9.25 -1.01
N LYS A 43 -19.77 8.82 -0.73
CA LYS A 43 -18.68 8.78 -1.70
C LYS A 43 -18.84 7.58 -2.66
N PRO A 44 -18.74 7.79 -3.98
CA PRO A 44 -18.79 6.70 -4.95
C PRO A 44 -17.61 5.75 -4.76
N PHE A 45 -17.75 4.53 -5.27
CA PHE A 45 -16.61 3.63 -5.39
C PHE A 45 -15.72 4.06 -6.55
N THR A 46 -14.43 3.74 -6.43
CA THR A 46 -13.42 3.89 -7.48
C THR A 46 -12.82 2.53 -7.81
N PRO A 47 -12.27 2.32 -9.02
CA PRO A 47 -11.59 1.07 -9.35
C PRO A 47 -10.45 0.75 -8.35
N GLN A 48 -9.78 1.78 -7.84
CA GLN A 48 -8.70 1.62 -6.86
C GLN A 48 -9.16 0.94 -5.55
N ASP A 49 -10.44 1.06 -5.18
CA ASP A 49 -11.01 0.37 -4.00
C ASP A 49 -11.01 -1.16 -4.16
N PHE A 50 -10.89 -1.67 -5.40
CA PHE A 50 -10.91 -3.10 -5.74
C PHE A 50 -9.57 -3.62 -6.26
N MET A 51 -8.56 -2.77 -6.37
CA MET A 51 -7.21 -3.18 -6.78
C MET A 51 -6.49 -3.94 -5.66
N PRO A 52 -5.61 -4.90 -5.98
CA PRO A 52 -4.75 -5.54 -4.99
C PRO A 52 -3.89 -4.51 -4.26
N GLN A 53 -3.93 -4.53 -2.93
CA GLN A 53 -3.08 -3.68 -2.11
C GLN A 53 -1.75 -4.38 -1.86
N VAL A 54 -0.66 -3.81 -2.38
CA VAL A 54 0.68 -4.22 -1.97
C VAL A 54 0.86 -3.77 -0.53
N LYS A 55 0.66 -4.70 0.42
CA LYS A 55 1.05 -4.46 1.80
C LYS A 55 2.57 -4.46 1.84
N GLU A 56 3.16 -3.28 1.93
CA GLU A 56 4.57 -3.19 2.31
C GLU A 56 4.75 -3.94 3.62
N LEU A 57 5.60 -4.96 3.61
CA LEU A 57 6.02 -5.63 4.82
C LEU A 57 6.82 -4.61 5.62
N VAL A 58 6.18 -3.99 6.61
CA VAL A 58 6.84 -3.04 7.49
C VAL A 58 7.85 -3.82 8.32
N THR A 59 9.13 -3.70 7.96
CA THR A 59 10.22 -4.24 8.76
C THR A 59 10.34 -3.45 10.05
N THR A 60 10.85 -4.10 11.11
CA THR A 60 11.11 -3.45 12.41
C THR A 60 12.08 -2.27 12.28
N GLU A 61 12.96 -2.29 11.28
CA GLU A 61 13.88 -1.20 10.95
C GLU A 61 13.15 -0.01 10.32
N SER A 62 12.34 -0.25 9.28
CA SER A 62 11.52 0.81 8.66
C SER A 62 10.57 1.47 9.66
N LEU A 63 10.01 0.68 10.59
CA LEU A 63 9.14 1.21 11.64
C LEU A 63 9.89 2.15 12.59
N LYS A 64 11.12 1.79 12.99
CA LYS A 64 11.96 2.65 13.84
C LYS A 64 12.29 3.96 13.16
N GLU A 65 12.59 3.94 11.86
CA GLU A 65 12.86 5.15 11.07
C GLU A 65 11.63 6.08 11.01
N LYS A 66 10.44 5.51 10.76
CA LYS A 66 9.17 6.26 10.78
C LYS A 66 8.90 6.89 12.15
N ILE A 67 9.14 6.14 13.23
CA ILE A 67 9.00 6.64 14.62
C ILE A 67 9.99 7.78 14.91
N LYS A 68 11.24 7.65 14.44
CA LYS A 68 12.27 8.69 14.61
C LYS A 68 11.89 9.98 13.88
N LEU A 69 11.40 9.87 12.64
CA LEU A 69 10.92 11.00 11.86
C LEU A 69 9.74 11.69 12.57
N LEU A 70 8.77 10.91 13.06
CA LEU A 70 7.61 11.42 13.78
C LEU A 70 8.01 12.14 15.08
N ASN A 71 8.94 11.57 15.85
CA ASN A 71 9.46 12.20 17.07
C ASN A 71 10.14 13.54 16.77
N MET A 72 10.90 13.63 15.67
CA MET A 72 11.55 14.88 15.25
C MET A 72 10.52 15.96 14.89
N VAL A 73 9.49 15.60 14.12
CA VAL A 73 8.43 16.53 13.69
C VAL A 73 7.59 17.00 14.87
N MET A 74 7.27 16.11 15.82
CA MET A 74 6.45 16.43 16.99
C MET A 74 7.25 16.96 18.19
N GLY A 75 8.56 17.19 18.04
CA GLY A 75 9.42 17.72 19.10
C GLY A 75 9.66 16.76 20.27
N GLY A 76 9.37 15.47 20.09
CA GLY A 76 9.60 14.41 21.07
C GLY A 76 11.06 13.99 21.14
N LYS A 77 11.56 13.69 22.35
CA LYS A 77 12.90 13.13 22.56
C LYS A 77 12.84 11.62 22.68
N GLU A 78 13.74 10.91 22.00
CA GLU A 78 13.86 9.44 22.13
C GLU A 78 14.28 9.06 23.57
N LYS A 79 13.48 8.23 24.24
CA LYS A 79 13.88 7.63 25.52
C LYS A 79 14.65 6.33 25.25
N LYS A 80 15.96 6.33 25.48
CA LYS A 80 16.75 5.09 25.55
C LYS A 80 16.28 4.31 26.77
N HIS A 81 15.61 3.18 26.58
CA HIS A 81 15.32 2.26 27.67
C HIS A 81 16.66 1.71 28.16
N GLY A 82 17.06 2.09 29.38
CA GLY A 82 18.25 1.58 30.03
C GLY A 82 18.16 0.07 30.17
N LYS A 83 19.24 -0.64 29.83
CA LYS A 83 19.40 -2.05 30.15
C LYS A 83 19.21 -2.19 31.66
N ARG A 84 18.14 -2.88 32.09
CA ARG A 84 18.07 -3.41 33.46
C ARG A 84 19.17 -4.45 33.55
N ASN A 85 20.26 -4.11 34.23
CA ASN A 85 21.30 -5.06 34.61
C ASN A 85 20.66 -6.13 35.49
N GLN A 86 21.11 -7.37 35.25
CA GLN A 86 20.84 -8.56 36.06
C GLN A 86 21.23 -8.35 37.51
#